data_AF-A0A816ZA30-F1
#
_entry.id   AF-A0A816ZA30-F1
#
_cell.length_a   1.000
_cell.length_b   1.000
_cell.length_c   1.000
_cell.angle_alpha   90.00
_cell.angle_beta   90.00
_cell.angle_gamma   90.00
#
_symmetry.space_group_name_H-M   'P 1'
#
loop_
_entity.id
_entity.type
_entity.pdbx_description
1 polymer ?
#
loop_
_entity_poly.entity_id
_entity_poly.type
_entity_poly.pdbx_seq_one_letter_code
_entity_poly.pdbx_strand_id
1 'polypeptide(L)'
;MTSASIFSPAKIATASSVTTSSETLMPTTVNNNMKLKNDFIDKILRIRNESLNNPVFTLERYNQTIELINNAKLKSSARRNDQEISLLKTYDVLNLSNQDKLVKKIQGSEDTSIKYYVPINEVYDVIRIAHFNIGHRGIKYTLKEI
;
A
#
# COMPACT_ATOMS: atom_id res chain seq x y z
N MET A 1 13.94 36.59 -50.71
CA MET A 1 13.87 37.75 -49.81
C MET A 1 14.18 37.25 -48.41
N THR A 2 15.26 37.79 -47.87
CA THR A 2 15.87 37.50 -46.57
C THR A 2 15.09 38.17 -45.44
N SER A 3 14.75 37.45 -44.38
CA SER A 3 14.65 38.04 -43.04
C SER A 3 14.96 37.00 -41.97
N ALA A 4 16.12 37.16 -41.36
CA ALA A 4 16.58 36.45 -40.18
C ALA A 4 16.31 37.30 -38.93
N SER A 5 16.07 36.62 -37.80
CA SER A 5 16.24 37.07 -36.40
C SER A 5 15.32 38.23 -35.95
N ILE A 6 14.81 38.31 -34.72
CA ILE A 6 15.56 38.33 -33.46
C ILE A 6 14.68 37.75 -32.33
N PHE A 7 15.28 36.81 -31.63
CA PHE A 7 14.86 36.19 -30.37
C PHE A 7 14.89 37.23 -29.24
N SER A 8 13.81 37.37 -28.48
CA SER A 8 13.77 38.20 -27.26
C SER A 8 13.80 37.28 -26.04
N PRO A 9 14.84 37.32 -25.18
CA PRO A 9 14.87 36.48 -23.99
C PRO A 9 14.02 37.12 -22.89
N ALA A 10 12.88 36.51 -22.59
CA ALA A 10 12.10 36.83 -21.41
C ALA A 10 12.87 36.41 -20.15
N LYS A 11 13.00 37.38 -19.26
CA LYS A 11 13.74 37.40 -17.99
C LYS A 11 13.31 36.24 -17.08
N ILE A 12 14.21 35.31 -16.83
CA ILE A 12 14.06 34.23 -15.83
C ILE A 12 14.13 34.89 -14.44
N ALA A 13 13.01 34.91 -13.72
CA ALA A 13 12.97 35.28 -12.32
C ALA A 13 13.28 34.06 -11.45
N THR A 14 14.46 34.09 -10.82
CA THR A 14 14.96 33.11 -9.88
C THR A 14 14.30 33.29 -8.50
N ALA A 15 14.03 32.16 -7.84
CA ALA A 15 13.88 31.95 -6.39
C ALA A 15 12.61 32.46 -5.68
N SER A 16 11.71 31.51 -5.39
CA SER A 16 11.09 31.44 -4.07
C SER A 16 11.19 30.01 -3.53
N SER A 17 12.07 29.88 -2.53
CA SER A 17 12.22 28.73 -1.66
C SER A 17 10.92 28.50 -0.89
N VAL A 18 10.14 27.51 -1.30
CA VAL A 18 9.11 26.94 -0.44
C VAL A 18 9.86 26.14 0.62
N THR A 19 9.97 26.73 1.81
CA THR A 19 10.44 26.07 3.02
C THR A 19 9.49 24.93 3.35
N THR A 20 9.79 23.74 2.87
CA THR A 20 9.31 22.49 3.45
C THR A 20 9.87 22.45 4.86
N SER A 21 9.04 22.76 5.85
CA SER A 21 9.35 22.50 7.26
C SER A 21 9.43 21.00 7.45
N SER A 22 10.62 20.45 7.25
CA SER A 22 11.01 19.11 7.63
C SER A 22 10.93 19.03 9.15
N GLU A 23 9.77 18.59 9.64
CA GLU A 23 9.54 18.28 11.04
C GLU A 23 10.52 17.16 11.42
N THR A 24 11.62 17.55 12.06
CA THR A 24 12.69 16.64 12.47
C THR A 24 12.14 15.78 13.61
N LEU A 25 11.73 14.55 13.29
CA LEU A 25 11.35 13.56 14.29
C LEU A 25 12.57 13.20 15.13
N MET A 26 12.48 13.43 16.44
CA MET A 26 13.53 13.12 17.41
C MET A 26 13.97 11.64 17.33
N PRO A 27 15.28 11.34 17.47
CA PRO A 27 15.84 9.99 17.27
C PRO A 27 15.26 8.94 18.23
N THR A 28 14.80 9.34 19.41
CA THR A 28 14.16 8.47 20.41
C THR A 28 12.79 7.96 19.96
N THR A 29 12.00 8.78 19.25
CA THR A 29 10.67 8.39 18.75
C THR A 29 10.77 7.38 17.61
N VAL A 30 11.76 7.54 16.72
CA VAL A 30 11.99 6.63 15.58
C VAL A 30 12.40 5.24 16.06
N ASN A 31 13.28 5.15 17.05
CA ASN A 31 13.79 3.88 17.58
C ASN A 31 12.69 3.05 18.27
N ASN A 32 11.86 3.69 19.09
CA ASN A 32 10.74 3.01 19.77
C ASN A 32 9.70 2.47 18.79
N ASN A 33 9.40 3.22 17.72
CA ASN A 33 8.46 2.80 16.68
C ASN A 33 8.98 1.59 15.89
N MET A 34 10.28 1.53 15.63
CA MET A 34 10.88 0.39 14.93
C MET A 34 10.86 -0.87 15.79
N LYS A 35 11.14 -0.75 17.10
CA LYS A 35 11.03 -1.87 18.04
C LYS A 35 9.61 -2.41 18.14
N LEU A 36 8.60 -1.54 18.28
CA LEU A 36 7.20 -1.96 18.34
C LEU A 36 6.73 -2.64 17.04
N LYS A 37 7.18 -2.13 15.89
CA LYS A 37 6.91 -2.75 14.58
C LYS A 37 7.49 -4.15 14.50
N ASN A 38 8.75 -4.33 14.89
CA ASN A 38 9.41 -5.64 14.88
C ASN A 38 8.76 -6.62 15.87
N ASP A 39 8.49 -6.18 17.10
CA ASP A 39 7.80 -6.98 18.12
C ASP A 39 6.40 -7.43 17.63
N PHE A 40 5.69 -6.58 16.89
CA PHE A 40 4.40 -6.91 16.26
C PHE A 40 4.56 -7.97 15.16
N ILE A 41 5.48 -7.76 14.22
CA ILE A 41 5.72 -8.68 13.10
C ILE A 41 6.12 -10.06 13.64
N ASP A 42 7.05 -10.12 14.59
CA ASP A 42 7.54 -11.37 15.18
C ASP A 42 6.41 -12.15 15.86
N LYS A 43 5.53 -11.48 16.61
CA LYS A 43 4.39 -12.13 17.26
C LYS A 43 3.43 -12.72 16.25
N ILE A 44 3.07 -11.97 15.20
CA ILE A 44 2.19 -12.48 14.16
C ILE A 44 2.83 -13.66 13.43
N LEU A 45 4.12 -13.56 13.10
CA LEU A 45 4.86 -14.63 12.42
C LEU A 45 4.97 -15.91 13.26
N ARG A 46 5.00 -15.81 14.60
CA ARG A 46 5.01 -16.97 15.50
C ARG A 46 3.66 -17.67 15.62
N ILE A 47 2.57 -16.93 15.53
CA ILE A 47 1.19 -17.49 15.65
C ILE A 47 0.71 -18.06 14.31
N ARG A 48 1.31 -17.61 13.21
CA ARG A 48 0.91 -18.00 11.85
C ARG A 48 1.08 -19.51 11.66
N ASN A 49 0.10 -20.14 11.02
CA ASN A 49 0.24 -21.52 10.53
C ASN A 49 0.97 -21.49 9.17
N GLU A 50 1.83 -22.45 8.88
CA GLU A 50 2.51 -22.55 7.58
C GLU A 50 1.60 -23.07 6.45
N SER A 51 0.33 -23.34 6.75
CA SER A 51 -0.64 -23.79 5.74
C SER A 51 -0.85 -22.77 4.62
N LEU A 52 -1.10 -23.30 3.41
CA LEU A 52 -1.40 -22.50 2.20
C LEU A 52 -2.64 -21.61 2.35
N ASN A 53 -3.52 -21.91 3.32
CA ASN A 53 -4.75 -21.17 3.61
C ASN A 53 -4.55 -20.06 4.67
N ASN A 54 -3.32 -19.86 5.16
CA ASN A 54 -3.05 -18.81 6.13
C ASN A 54 -3.23 -17.42 5.49
N PRO A 55 -4.03 -16.50 6.08
CA PRO A 55 -4.22 -15.15 5.57
C PRO A 55 -3.00 -14.22 5.75
N VAL A 56 -1.96 -14.64 6.48
CA VAL A 56 -0.74 -13.86 6.69
C VAL A 56 0.22 -14.04 5.52
N PHE A 57 0.44 -12.95 4.77
CA PHE A 57 1.38 -12.92 3.64
C PHE A 57 2.72 -12.33 4.06
N THR A 58 3.81 -13.07 3.81
CA THR A 58 5.14 -12.46 3.69
C THR A 58 5.19 -11.65 2.39
N LEU A 59 6.13 -10.72 2.28
CA LEU A 59 6.34 -9.97 1.04
C LEU A 59 6.59 -10.90 -0.16
N GLU A 60 7.41 -11.93 0.06
CA GLU A 60 7.71 -12.93 -0.96
C GLU A 60 6.44 -13.69 -1.40
N ARG A 61 5.68 -14.25 -0.45
CA ARG A 61 4.44 -14.99 -0.76
C ARG A 61 3.40 -14.09 -1.43
N TYR A 62 3.33 -12.82 -1.04
CA TYR A 62 2.46 -11.82 -1.64
C TYR A 62 2.77 -11.65 -3.13
N ASN A 63 4.04 -11.39 -3.45
CA ASN A 63 4.50 -11.20 -4.82
C ASN A 63 4.33 -12.47 -5.68
N GLN A 64 4.71 -13.63 -5.13
CA GLN A 64 4.51 -14.93 -5.79
C GLN A 64 3.02 -15.17 -6.09
N THR A 65 2.12 -14.83 -5.17
CA THR A 65 0.68 -14.98 -5.38
C THR A 65 0.17 -14.10 -6.52
N ILE A 66 0.63 -12.84 -6.59
CA ILE A 66 0.29 -11.93 -7.69
C ILE A 66 0.78 -12.49 -9.03
N GLU A 67 2.02 -12.95 -9.09
CA GLU A 67 2.61 -13.52 -10.29
C GLU A 67 1.84 -14.77 -10.76
N LEU A 68 1.52 -15.68 -9.84
CA LEU A 68 0.73 -16.88 -10.13
C LEU A 68 -0.66 -16.53 -10.67
N ILE A 69 -1.33 -15.52 -10.10
CA ILE A 69 -2.64 -15.06 -10.58
C ILE A 69 -2.53 -14.47 -11.99
N ASN A 70 -1.56 -13.59 -12.22
CA ASN A 70 -1.36 -12.97 -13.52
C ASN A 70 -1.05 -14.04 -14.59
N ASN A 71 -0.18 -15.00 -14.29
CA ASN A 71 0.11 -16.14 -15.17
C ASN A 71 -1.14 -17.01 -15.40
N ALA A 72 -1.93 -17.30 -14.36
CA ALA A 72 -3.14 -18.10 -14.46
C ALA A 72 -4.25 -17.42 -15.28
N LYS A 73 -4.32 -16.07 -15.25
CA LYS A 73 -5.22 -15.28 -16.10
C LYS A 73 -4.86 -15.41 -17.58
N LEU A 74 -3.57 -15.49 -17.92
CA LEU A 74 -3.09 -15.68 -19.30
C LEU A 74 -3.31 -17.11 -19.82
N LYS A 75 -3.36 -18.09 -18.92
CA LYS A 75 -3.63 -19.50 -19.29
C LYS A 75 -5.08 -19.71 -19.69
N SER A 76 -5.30 -20.56 -20.69
CA SER A 76 -6.62 -21.09 -21.02
C SER A 76 -7.17 -21.91 -19.84
N SER A 77 -8.48 -21.82 -19.59
CA SER A 77 -9.16 -22.47 -18.47
C SER A 77 -8.89 -23.98 -18.38
N ALA A 78 -8.71 -24.66 -19.52
CA ALA A 78 -8.45 -26.10 -19.58
C ALA A 78 -7.01 -26.50 -19.17
N ARG A 79 -6.09 -25.53 -19.04
CA ARG A 79 -4.69 -25.76 -18.69
C ARG A 79 -4.32 -25.28 -17.29
N ARG A 80 -5.31 -24.84 -16.50
CA ARG A 80 -5.08 -24.36 -15.14
C ARG A 80 -4.99 -25.52 -14.16
N ASN A 81 -4.04 -25.46 -13.24
CA ASN A 81 -3.96 -26.39 -12.12
C ASN A 81 -5.02 -26.04 -11.05
N ASP A 82 -5.36 -26.98 -10.17
CA ASP A 82 -6.32 -26.80 -9.07
C ASP A 82 -5.96 -25.60 -8.17
N GLN A 83 -4.67 -25.40 -7.91
CA GLN A 83 -4.18 -24.24 -7.17
C GLN A 83 -4.51 -22.93 -7.87
N GLU A 84 -4.29 -22.84 -9.18
CA GLU A 84 -4.56 -21.64 -9.97
C GLU A 84 -6.07 -21.36 -10.05
N ILE A 85 -6.87 -22.41 -10.20
CA ILE A 85 -8.34 -22.31 -10.16
C ILE A 85 -8.80 -21.78 -8.80
N SER A 86 -8.24 -22.29 -7.70
CA SER A 86 -8.56 -21.84 -6.35
C SER A 86 -8.17 -20.37 -6.12
N LEU A 87 -6.97 -19.97 -6.55
CA LEU A 87 -6.50 -18.59 -6.48
C LEU A 87 -7.43 -17.65 -7.25
N LEU A 88 -7.79 -17.99 -8.49
CA LEU A 88 -8.68 -17.18 -9.33
C LEU A 88 -10.13 -17.13 -8.83
N LYS A 89 -10.56 -18.03 -7.95
CA LYS A 89 -11.87 -17.97 -7.29
C LYS A 89 -11.85 -17.03 -6.07
N THR A 90 -10.70 -16.94 -5.40
CA THR A 90 -10.56 -16.26 -4.10
C THR A 90 -10.04 -14.84 -4.25
N TYR A 91 -9.07 -14.65 -5.13
CA TYR A 91 -8.30 -13.43 -5.28
C TYR A 91 -8.47 -12.85 -6.68
N ASP A 92 -8.16 -11.57 -6.77
CA ASP A 92 -7.94 -10.84 -8.01
C ASP A 92 -6.73 -9.91 -7.83
N VAL A 93 -6.24 -9.36 -8.93
CA VAL A 93 -5.13 -8.39 -8.94
C VAL A 93 -5.61 -7.13 -9.61
N LEU A 94 -5.49 -6.01 -8.90
CA LEU A 94 -5.82 -4.67 -9.37
C LEU A 94 -4.53 -3.87 -9.57
N ASN A 95 -4.36 -3.22 -10.71
CA ASN A 95 -3.26 -2.30 -10.93
C ASN A 95 -3.65 -0.89 -10.45
N LEU A 96 -2.93 -0.37 -9.46
CA LEU A 96 -3.10 0.98 -8.93
C LEU A 96 -1.79 1.75 -9.10
N SER A 97 -1.77 2.74 -10.00
CA SER A 97 -0.62 3.63 -10.21
C SER A 97 0.71 2.87 -10.39
N ASN A 98 0.72 1.88 -11.29
CA ASN A 98 1.86 1.00 -11.59
C ASN A 98 2.27 0.03 -10.46
N GLN A 99 1.42 -0.15 -9.44
CA GLN A 99 1.60 -1.20 -8.45
C GLN A 99 0.43 -2.18 -8.49
N ASP A 100 0.76 -3.46 -8.65
CA ASP A 100 -0.21 -4.54 -8.52
C ASP A 100 -0.56 -4.74 -7.04
N LYS A 101 -1.86 -4.71 -6.74
CA LYS A 101 -2.40 -5.00 -5.41
C LYS A 101 -3.25 -6.26 -5.48
N LEU A 102 -2.97 -7.18 -4.57
CA LEU A 102 -3.79 -8.36 -4.34
C LEU A 102 -5.11 -7.94 -3.67
N VAL A 103 -6.23 -8.27 -4.29
CA VAL A 103 -7.57 -7.96 -3.77
C VAL A 103 -8.39 -9.22 -3.59
N LYS A 104 -9.36 -9.18 -2.69
CA LYS A 104 -10.38 -10.23 -2.61
C LYS A 104 -11.26 -10.13 -3.85
N LYS A 105 -11.50 -11.27 -4.51
CA LYS A 105 -12.40 -11.29 -5.66
C LYS A 105 -13.81 -10.89 -5.22
N ILE A 106 -14.39 -9.92 -5.92
CA ILE A 106 -15.76 -9.48 -5.70
C ILE A 106 -16.70 -10.56 -6.25
N GLN A 107 -17.57 -11.11 -5.40
CA GLN A 107 -18.56 -12.11 -5.80
C GLN A 107 -19.95 -11.49 -5.62
N GLY A 108 -20.69 -11.34 -6.73
CA GLY A 108 -22.05 -10.78 -6.73
C GLY A 108 -22.11 -9.25 -6.77
N SER A 109 -23.34 -8.73 -6.84
CA SER A 109 -23.65 -7.30 -6.96
C SER A 109 -23.74 -6.56 -5.62
N GLU A 110 -23.59 -7.26 -4.50
CA GLU A 110 -23.83 -6.73 -3.15
C GLU A 110 -22.56 -6.19 -2.47
N ASP A 111 -21.39 -6.72 -2.86
CA ASP A 111 -20.09 -6.27 -2.33
C ASP A 111 -19.61 -5.03 -3.13
N THR A 112 -19.97 -3.83 -2.68
CA THR A 112 -19.52 -2.57 -3.29
C THR A 112 -18.12 -2.12 -2.82
N SER A 113 -17.59 -2.72 -1.75
CA SER A 113 -16.28 -2.35 -1.18
C SER A 113 -15.15 -3.26 -1.66
N ILE A 114 -14.09 -2.67 -2.20
CA ILE A 114 -12.85 -3.39 -2.56
C ILE A 114 -12.04 -3.68 -1.28
N LYS A 115 -11.79 -4.96 -1.01
CA LYS A 115 -10.90 -5.41 0.07
C LYS A 115 -9.55 -5.80 -0.52
N TYR A 116 -8.47 -5.20 -0.04
CA TYR A 116 -7.12 -5.50 -0.49
C TYR A 116 -6.28 -6.13 0.62
N TYR A 117 -5.31 -6.94 0.22
CA TYR A 117 -4.35 -7.57 1.10
C TYR A 117 -3.05 -6.78 1.12
N VAL A 118 -2.36 -6.84 2.27
CA VAL A 118 -1.13 -6.11 2.56
C VAL A 118 -0.11 -7.10 3.12
N PRO A 119 1.18 -7.04 2.71
CA PRO A 119 2.22 -7.89 3.29
C PRO A 119 2.44 -7.54 4.77
N ILE A 120 2.83 -8.53 5.58
CA ILE A 120 2.97 -8.37 7.04
C ILE A 120 3.85 -7.19 7.45
N ASN A 121 4.88 -6.87 6.66
CA ASN A 121 5.81 -5.77 6.88
C ASN A 121 5.13 -4.39 6.85
N GLU A 122 3.98 -4.27 6.19
CA GLU A 122 3.21 -3.04 6.02
C GLU A 122 1.96 -3.00 6.92
N VAL A 123 1.48 -4.15 7.41
CA VAL A 123 0.26 -4.24 8.26
C VAL A 123 0.34 -3.32 9.47
N TYR A 124 1.49 -3.30 10.16
CA TYR A 124 1.69 -2.43 11.32
C TYR A 124 1.55 -0.95 10.95
N ASP A 125 2.12 -0.55 9.81
CA ASP A 125 2.09 0.85 9.35
C ASP A 125 0.65 1.26 8.99
N VAL A 126 -0.08 0.39 8.29
CA VAL A 126 -1.49 0.62 7.92
C VAL A 126 -2.36 0.79 9.16
N ILE A 127 -2.24 -0.11 10.15
CA ILE A 127 -3.02 -0.02 11.40
C ILE A 127 -2.66 1.26 12.15
N ARG A 128 -1.37 1.59 12.27
CA ARG A 128 -0.92 2.79 12.97
C ARG A 128 -1.43 4.06 12.29
N ILE A 129 -1.32 4.16 10.97
CA ILE A 129 -1.81 5.30 10.19
C ILE A 129 -3.33 5.42 10.32
N ALA A 130 -4.07 4.31 10.18
CA ALA A 130 -5.52 4.31 10.36
C ALA A 130 -5.91 4.76 11.78
N HIS A 131 -5.25 4.23 12.81
CA HIS A 131 -5.46 4.61 14.20
C HIS A 131 -5.16 6.10 14.41
N PHE A 132 -4.06 6.61 13.87
CA PHE A 132 -3.70 8.04 13.95
C PHE A 132 -4.73 8.93 13.25
N ASN A 133 -5.16 8.55 12.04
CA ASN A 133 -6.13 9.31 11.25
C ASN A 133 -7.53 9.33 11.87
N ILE A 134 -7.94 8.23 12.53
CA ILE A 134 -9.19 8.16 13.29
C ILE A 134 -9.04 8.88 14.64
N GLY A 135 -7.83 8.82 15.23
CA GLY A 135 -7.51 9.20 16.60
C GLY A 135 -6.91 10.59 16.77
N HIS A 136 -7.69 11.63 16.48
CA HIS A 136 -7.59 12.96 17.11
C HIS A 136 -8.96 13.69 17.18
N ARG A 137 -10.07 12.95 17.33
CA ARG A 137 -11.41 13.53 17.56
C ARG A 137 -11.70 13.90 19.03
N GLY A 138 -10.81 13.61 19.98
CA GLY A 138 -11.13 13.71 21.42
C GLY A 138 -10.58 14.91 22.20
N ILE A 139 -9.64 15.70 21.67
CA ILE A 139 -8.97 16.75 22.48
C ILE A 139 -8.91 18.11 21.78
N LYS A 140 -8.68 18.16 20.46
CA LYS A 140 -8.51 19.44 19.75
C LYS A 140 -9.82 20.20 19.47
N TYR A 141 -10.99 19.57 19.63
CA TYR A 141 -12.29 20.22 19.45
C TYR A 141 -12.95 20.66 20.77
N THR A 142 -12.53 20.12 21.91
CA THR A 142 -13.06 20.50 23.23
C THR A 142 -12.49 21.82 23.75
N LEU A 143 -11.35 22.28 23.20
CA LEU A 143 -10.66 23.51 23.61
C LEU A 143 -10.93 24.70 22.68
N LYS A 144 -11.89 24.58 21.74
CA LYS A 144 -12.29 25.69 20.85
C LYS A 144 -13.57 26.40 21.32
N GLU A 145 -14.12 25.99 22.46
CA GLU A 145 -15.33 26.58 23.07
C GLU A 145 -15.12 26.99 24.54
N ILE A 146 -13.89 27.35 24.93
CA ILE A 146 -13.63 28.03 26.21
C ILE A 146 -12.86 29.32 25.94
#